data_AF-A0A7N0U3Z1-F1
#
_entry.id   AF-A0A7N0U3Z1-F1
#
_cell.length_a   1.000
_cell.length_b   1.000
_cell.length_c   1.000
_cell.angle_alpha   90.00
_cell.angle_beta   90.00
_cell.angle_gamma   90.00
#
_symmetry.space_group_name_H-M   'P 1'
#
loop_
_entity.id
_entity.type
_entity.pdbx_description
1 polymer ?
#
loop_
_entity_poly.entity_id
_entity_poly.type
_entity_poly.pdbx_seq_one_letter_code
_entity_poly.pdbx_strand_id
1 'polypeptide(L)' 'MDLADRVIGFLLSCISLSIFTYYTFWVIILPFVDSDHFIHKYFLPQGYAILIPVFAGVALLSFLCIFIGFVMLKSKKKKA' A
#
# COMPACT_ATOMS: atom_id res chain seq x y z
N MET A 1 -12.05 -20.17 18.35
CA MET A 1 -10.91 -19.36 17.89
C MET A 1 -9.73 -19.81 18.70
N ASP A 2 -8.77 -20.43 18.03
CA ASP A 2 -7.55 -20.91 18.67
C ASP A 2 -6.75 -19.75 19.24
N LEU A 3 -5.96 -20.01 20.27
CA LEU A 3 -5.07 -19.00 20.86
C LEU A 3 -4.11 -18.44 19.80
N ALA A 4 -3.66 -19.29 18.88
CA ALA A 4 -2.83 -18.90 17.74
C ALA A 4 -3.52 -17.85 16.86
N ASP A 5 -4.79 -18.05 16.49
CA ASP A 5 -5.55 -17.10 15.66
C ASP A 5 -5.63 -15.72 16.32
N ARG A 6 -5.85 -15.69 17.64
CA ARG A 6 -5.95 -14.45 18.42
C ARG A 6 -4.60 -13.72 18.46
N VAL A 7 -3.51 -14.43 18.67
CA VAL A 7 -2.16 -13.84 18.70
C VAL A 7 -1.77 -13.28 17.33
N ILE A 8 -2.06 -14.02 16.24
CA ILE A 8 -1.78 -13.57 14.87
C ILE A 8 -2.59 -12.31 14.56
N GLY A 9 -3.89 -12.30 14.89
CA GLY A 9 -4.75 -11.13 14.68
C GLY A 9 -4.27 -9.90 15.45
N PHE A 10 -3.84 -10.07 16.70
CA PHE A 10 -3.27 -8.98 17.50
C PHE A 10 -1.97 -8.45 16.88
N LEU A 11 -1.05 -9.34 16.49
CA LEU A 11 0.22 -8.96 15.86
C LEU A 11 -0.01 -8.18 14.56
N LEU A 12 -0.87 -8.70 13.68
CA LEU A 12 -1.25 -8.03 12.42
C LEU A 12 -1.83 -6.64 12.69
N SER A 13 -2.68 -6.51 13.71
CA SER A 13 -3.28 -5.23 14.10
C SER A 13 -2.24 -4.23 14.61
N CYS A 14 -1.31 -4.66 15.48
CA CYS A 14 -0.23 -3.81 15.97
C CYS A 14 0.71 -3.35 14.86
N ILE A 15 1.07 -4.25 13.94
CA ILE A 15 1.89 -3.93 12.77
C ILE A 15 1.15 -2.93 11.87
N SER A 16 -0.11 -3.19 11.56
CA SER A 16 -0.96 -2.31 10.75
C SER A 16 -1.04 -0.91 11.35
N LEU A 17 -1.30 -0.80 12.65
CA LEU A 17 -1.39 0.47 13.36
C LEU A 17 -0.05 1.24 13.33
N SER A 18 1.06 0.53 13.48
CA SER A 18 2.41 1.13 13.43
C SER A 18 2.71 1.70 12.04
N ILE A 19 2.45 0.93 10.99
CA ILE A 19 2.64 1.36 9.60
C ILE A 19 1.71 2.54 9.27
N PHE A 20 0.44 2.44 9.67
CA PHE A 20 -0.55 3.50 9.45
C PHE A 20 -0.12 4.81 10.13
N THR A 21 0.37 4.74 11.37
CA THR A 21 0.85 5.91 12.10
C THR A 21 2.06 6.51 11.40
N TYR A 22 3.09 5.71 11.08
CA TYR A 22 4.27 6.19 10.34
C TYR A 22 3.88 6.91 9.05
N TYR A 23 3.00 6.29 8.26
CA TYR A 23 2.54 6.85 6.99
C TYR A 23 1.70 8.12 7.15
N THR A 24 0.85 8.17 8.19
CA THR A 24 0.04 9.36 8.50
C THR A 24 0.93 10.55 8.86
N PHE A 25 1.93 10.35 9.72
CA PHE A 25 2.90 11.39 10.04
C PHE A 25 3.69 11.82 8.80
N TRP A 26 4.08 10.85 7.97
CA TRP A 26 4.82 11.13 6.76
C TRP A 26 4.04 11.98 5.75
N VAL A 27 2.78 11.65 5.49
CA VAL A 27 1.95 12.33 4.48
C VAL A 27 1.36 13.64 5.01
N ILE A 28 0.86 13.64 6.25
CA ILE A 28 0.09 14.76 6.79
C ILE A 28 1.00 15.73 7.54
N ILE A 29 1.95 15.27 8.35
CA ILE A 29 2.69 16.15 9.27
C ILE A 29 3.97 16.68 8.62
N LEU A 30 4.75 15.84 7.95
CA LEU A 30 6.00 16.23 7.30
C LEU A 30 5.91 17.44 6.34
N PRO A 31 4.85 17.66 5.53
CA PRO A 31 4.76 18.85 4.68
C PRO A 31 4.69 20.18 5.44
N PHE A 32 4.34 20.16 6.73
CA PHE A 32 4.27 21.36 7.57
C PHE A 32 5.55 21.59 8.40
N VAL A 33 6.54 20.71 8.26
CA VAL A 33 7.83 20.80 8.95
C VAL A 33 8.85 21.48 8.03
N ASP A 34 9.68 22.35 8.60
CA ASP A 34 10.76 23.01 7.85
C ASP A 34 11.76 22.00 7.29
N SER A 35 12.18 22.22 6.04
CA SER A 35 13.07 21.31 5.30
C SER A 35 14.43 21.06 5.95
N ASP A 36 14.90 21.95 6.81
CA ASP A 36 16.17 21.80 7.56
C ASP A 36 16.00 20.94 8.83
N HIS A 37 14.76 20.58 9.19
CA HIS A 37 14.52 19.86 10.43
C HIS A 37 15.02 18.41 10.35
N PHE A 38 15.63 17.95 11.44
CA PHE A 38 16.21 16.60 11.54
C PHE A 38 15.20 15.47 11.27
N ILE A 39 13.90 15.76 11.43
CA ILE A 39 12.80 14.84 11.19
C ILE A 39 12.83 14.29 9.76
N HIS A 40 13.24 15.09 8.77
CA HIS A 40 13.34 14.64 7.37
C HIS A 40 14.33 13.48 7.16
N LYS A 41 15.23 13.18 8.11
CA LYS A 41 16.13 12.00 8.05
C LYS A 41 15.42 10.69 8.37
N TYR A 42 14.28 10.72 9.04
CA TYR A 42 13.50 9.53 9.42
C TYR A 42 12.41 9.18 8.40
N PHE A 43 12.18 10.06 7.44
CA PHE A 43 11.16 9.91 6.40
C PHE A 43 11.81 9.88 5.03
N LEU A 44 11.21 9.15 4.09
CA LEU A 44 11.62 9.27 2.69
C LEU A 44 11.27 10.67 2.15
N PRO A 45 11.89 11.11 1.05
CA PRO A 45 11.55 12.38 0.42
C PRO A 45 10.05 12.46 0.10
N GLN A 46 9.47 13.64 0.29
CA GLN A 46 8.01 13.86 0.25
C GLN A 46 7.34 13.38 -1.05
N GLY A 47 8.05 13.46 -2.19
CA GLY A 47 7.53 12.96 -3.47
C GLY A 47 7.17 11.47 -3.44
N TYR A 48 7.88 10.65 -2.65
CA TYR A 48 7.58 9.23 -2.52
C TYR A 48 6.28 8.96 -1.75
N ALA A 49 5.86 9.86 -0.87
CA ALA A 49 4.63 9.72 -0.10
C ALA A 49 3.39 9.71 -1.01
N ILE A 50 3.46 10.35 -2.19
CA ILE A 50 2.38 10.32 -3.19
C ILE A 50 2.65 9.23 -4.23
N LEU A 51 3.91 9.04 -4.62
CA LEU A 51 4.29 8.08 -5.66
C LEU A 51 3.93 6.63 -5.28
N ILE A 52 4.10 6.24 -4.01
CA ILE A 52 3.85 4.86 -3.56
C ILE A 52 2.38 4.45 -3.75
N PRO A 53 1.36 5.19 -3.24
CA PRO A 53 -0.05 4.88 -3.50
C PRO A 53 -0.41 4.90 -4.99
N VAL A 54 0.11 5.88 -5.73
CA VAL A 54 -0.18 6.02 -7.17
C VAL A 54 0.34 4.80 -7.92
N PHE A 55 1.59 4.40 -7.67
CA PHE A 55 2.20 3.24 -8.28
C PHE A 55 1.45 1.95 -7.92
N ALA A 56 1.09 1.77 -6.64
CA ALA A 56 0.30 0.62 -6.19
C ALA A 56 -1.08 0.57 -6.89
N GLY A 57 -1.76 1.70 -7.01
CA GLY A 57 -3.05 1.80 -7.71
C GLY A 57 -2.94 1.49 -9.20
N VAL A 58 -1.95 2.04 -9.89
CA VAL A 58 -1.69 1.76 -11.32
C VAL A 58 -1.32 0.30 -11.53
N ALA A 59 -0.49 -0.28 -10.67
CA ALA A 59 -0.12 -1.69 -10.75
C ALA A 59 -1.34 -2.61 -10.56
N LEU A 60 -2.18 -2.32 -9.57
CA LEU A 60 -3.40 -3.08 -9.31
C LEU A 60 -4.39 -2.97 -10.47
N LEU A 61 -4.61 -1.76 -11.00
CA LEU A 61 -5.48 -1.55 -12.16
C LEU A 61 -4.96 -2.30 -13.39
N SER A 62 -3.67 -2.20 -13.67
CA SER A 62 -3.02 -2.90 -14.79
C SER A 62 -3.17 -4.41 -14.64
N PHE A 63 -2.97 -4.94 -13.43
CA PHE A 63 -3.16 -6.34 -13.12
C PHE A 63 -4.60 -6.80 -13.39
N LEU A 64 -5.60 -6.02 -12.96
CA LEU A 64 -7.01 -6.31 -13.22
C LEU A 64 -7.34 -6.31 -14.72
N CYS A 65 -6.85 -5.31 -15.46
CA CYS A 65 -7.05 -5.24 -16.91
C CYS A 65 -6.47 -6.45 -17.63
N ILE A 66 -5.23 -6.85 -17.29
CA ILE A 66 -4.57 -8.03 -17.85
C ILE A 66 -5.35 -9.29 -17.50
N PHE A 67 -5.76 -9.45 -16.24
CA PHE A 67 -6.51 -10.62 -15.78
C PHE A 67 -7.84 -10.76 -16.52
N ILE A 68 -8.63 -9.68 -16.63
CA ILE A 68 -9.90 -9.68 -17.36
C ILE A 68 -9.66 -10.01 -18.84
N GLY A 69 -8.69 -9.35 -19.48
CA GLY A 69 -8.34 -9.63 -20.87
C GLY A 69 -7.95 -11.08 -21.10
N PHE A 70 -7.13 -11.65 -20.20
CA PHE A 70 -6.73 -13.05 -20.24
C PHE A 70 -7.92 -14.01 -20.13
N VAL A 71 -8.84 -13.77 -19.20
CA VAL A 71 -10.07 -14.57 -19.03
C VAL A 71 -10.95 -14.49 -20.28
N MET A 72 -11.11 -13.30 -20.88
CA MET A 72 -11.88 -13.12 -22.12
C MET A 72 -11.29 -13.91 -23.30
N LEU A 73 -9.96 -13.87 -23.47
CA LEU A 73 -9.26 -14.64 -24.51
C LEU A 73 -9.45 -16.14 -24.32
N LYS A 74 -9.33 -16.64 -23.08
CA LYS A 74 -9.54 -18.05 -22.76
C LYS A 74 -10.99 -18.51 -22.98
N SER A 75 -11.96 -17.64 -22.67
CA SER A 75 -13.39 -17.93 -22.85
C SER A 75 -13.77 -18.05 -24.34
N LYS A 76 -13.19 -17.21 -25.21
CA LYS A 76 -13.41 -17.31 -26.67
C LYS A 76 -12.88 -18.61 -27.26
N LYS A 77 -11.74 -19.13 -26.77
CA LYS A 77 -11.18 -20.42 -27.23
C LYS A 77 -12.03 -21.65 -26.88
N LYS A 78 -12.95 -21.56 -25.90
CA LYS A 78 -13.87 -22.66 -25.56
C LYS A 78 -15.16 -22.69 -26.40
N LYS A 79 -15.46 -21.63 -27.14
CA LYS A 79 -16.66 -21.51 -27.99
C LYS A 79 -16.40 -21.81 -29.47
N ALA A 80 -15.14 -22.05 -29.85
CA ALA A 80 -14.74 -22.45 -31.20
C ALA A 80 -14.46 -23.95 -31.23
#